data_AF-A0A6J8BSC7-F1
#
_entry.id   AF-A0A6J8BSC7-F1
#
_cell.length_a   1.000
_cell.length_b   1.000
_cell.length_c   1.000
_cell.angle_alpha   90.00
_cell.angle_beta   90.00
_cell.angle_gamma   90.00
#
_symmetry.space_group_name_H-M   'P 1'
#
loop_
_entity.id
_entity.type
_entity.pdbx_description
1 polymer ?
#
loop_
_entity_poly.entity_id
_entity_poly.type
_entity_poly.pdbx_seq_one_letter_code
_entity_poly.pdbx_strand_id
1 'polypeptide(L)'
;MIVPVYLSHTDNQQHEILVYALLDTQSDTTFILDNTRQTLGLSGAEVKLSLSTMHSQNSIVDSCKIDGLIVGAYDRNSDPKIPLPSTFTRNVLPANRAHIPTGDMARSWPQLEKIANRLMPVSDYEFGLLIGYNCARALTPREVIPTTDDGPYAQRTDLGWGIVGVVDPSCIDNALTTHSHRMIALESHVFFSIRNRTKVVSPFEVTRMMELDFSERTHDKQSMSFDD
;
A
#
# COMPACT_ATOMS: atom_id res chain seq x y z
N MET A 1 -10.70 -6.17 8.47
CA MET A 1 -12.03 -5.56 8.80
C MET A 1 -12.53 -4.80 7.59
N ILE A 2 -13.84 -4.75 7.34
CA ILE A 2 -14.42 -4.04 6.18
C ILE A 2 -15.16 -2.79 6.69
N VAL A 3 -14.85 -1.63 6.12
CA VAL A 3 -15.51 -0.36 6.48
C VAL A 3 -15.83 0.46 5.22
N PRO A 4 -16.98 1.15 5.16
CA PRO A 4 -17.28 2.09 4.08
C PRO A 4 -16.51 3.40 4.28
N VAL A 5 -15.93 3.92 3.20
CA VAL A 5 -15.12 5.13 3.22
C VAL A 5 -15.36 6.01 2.00
N TYR A 6 -15.29 7.32 2.21
CA TYR A 6 -15.15 8.27 1.11
C TYR A 6 -13.69 8.34 0.68
N LEU A 7 -13.44 8.16 -0.61
CA LEU A 7 -12.12 8.26 -1.21
C LEU A 7 -12.09 9.47 -2.14
N SER A 8 -11.04 10.28 -2.02
CA SER A 8 -10.81 11.48 -2.82
C SER A 8 -9.31 11.66 -3.07
N HIS A 9 -8.94 12.65 -3.86
CA HIS A 9 -7.55 13.00 -4.14
C HIS A 9 -7.23 14.42 -3.70
N THR A 10 -5.99 14.71 -3.32
CA THR A 10 -5.52 16.04 -2.90
C THR A 10 -5.84 17.13 -3.93
N ASP A 11 -5.76 16.78 -5.21
CA ASP A 11 -5.96 17.72 -6.32
C ASP A 11 -7.44 18.07 -6.55
N ASN A 12 -8.37 17.21 -6.10
CA ASN A 12 -9.81 17.45 -6.23
C ASN A 12 -10.57 16.80 -5.08
N GLN A 13 -10.58 17.46 -3.92
CA GLN A 13 -11.28 16.98 -2.73
C GLN A 13 -12.81 17.09 -2.81
N GLN A 14 -13.35 17.82 -3.80
CA GLN A 14 -14.79 17.93 -4.04
C GLN A 14 -15.35 16.71 -4.77
N HIS A 15 -14.49 16.01 -5.52
CA HIS A 15 -14.84 14.75 -6.15
C HIS A 15 -14.44 13.59 -5.24
N GLU A 16 -15.42 13.05 -4.53
CA GLU A 16 -15.26 11.89 -3.68
C GLU A 16 -16.21 10.77 -4.11
N ILE A 17 -15.76 9.53 -3.94
CA ILE A 17 -16.56 8.33 -4.21
C ILE A 17 -16.64 7.49 -2.95
N LEU A 18 -17.75 6.79 -2.77
CA LEU A 18 -17.96 5.88 -1.64
C LEU A 18 -17.59 4.46 -2.07
N VAL A 19 -16.65 3.84 -1.35
CA VAL A 19 -16.18 2.47 -1.57
C VAL A 19 -16.08 1.72 -0.25
N TYR A 20 -16.03 0.39 -0.32
CA TYR A 20 -15.60 -0.41 0.81
C TYR A 20 -14.08 -0.51 0.85
N ALA A 21 -13.51 -0.24 2.02
CA ALA A 21 -12.11 -0.44 2.32
C ALA A 21 -11.90 -1.68 3.19
N LEU A 22 -10.89 -2.48 2.83
CA LEU A 22 -10.35 -3.56 3.64
C LEU A 22 -9.25 -2.99 4.55
N LEU A 23 -9.49 -2.92 5.85
CA LEU A 23 -8.45 -2.61 6.83
C LEU A 23 -7.73 -3.91 7.18
N ASP A 24 -6.51 -4.07 6.70
CA ASP A 24 -5.77 -5.33 6.74
C ASP A 24 -4.36 -5.15 7.35
N THR A 25 -4.18 -5.68 8.55
CA THR A 25 -2.88 -5.69 9.24
C THR A 25 -1.90 -6.73 8.71
N GLN A 26 -2.36 -7.66 7.86
CA GLN A 26 -1.50 -8.65 7.20
C GLN A 26 -0.97 -8.18 5.85
N SER A 27 -1.45 -7.02 5.38
CA SER A 27 -0.89 -6.32 4.25
C SER A 27 0.06 -5.23 4.74
N ASP A 28 1.35 -5.50 4.56
CA ASP A 28 2.23 -4.62 3.81
C ASP A 28 1.88 -3.14 3.55
N THR A 29 1.08 -3.02 2.50
CA THR A 29 1.03 -1.89 1.59
C THR A 29 -0.44 -1.58 1.29
N THR A 30 -0.73 -0.33 0.95
CA THR A 30 -2.08 0.11 0.59
C THR A 30 -2.29 -0.08 -0.92
N PHE A 31 -3.45 -0.63 -1.30
CA PHE A 31 -3.81 -0.90 -2.68
C PHE A 31 -5.16 -0.26 -3.04
N ILE A 32 -5.27 0.23 -4.27
CA ILE A 32 -6.51 0.72 -4.87
C ILE A 32 -6.90 -0.18 -6.05
N LEU A 33 -8.18 -0.42 -6.23
CA LEU A 33 -8.65 -1.15 -7.40
C LEU A 33 -8.50 -0.27 -8.66
N ASP A 34 -8.08 -0.86 -9.79
CA ASP A 34 -7.91 -0.12 -11.04
C ASP A 34 -9.20 0.58 -11.49
N ASN A 35 -10.37 -0.04 -11.31
CA ASN A 35 -11.67 0.57 -11.62
C ASN A 35 -11.98 1.79 -10.72
N THR A 36 -11.67 1.69 -9.42
CA THR A 36 -11.79 2.80 -8.47
C THR A 36 -10.88 3.97 -8.85
N ARG A 37 -9.62 3.69 -9.25
CA ARG A 37 -8.70 4.71 -9.77
C ARG A 37 -9.28 5.41 -11.01
N GLN A 38 -9.79 4.64 -11.97
CA GLN A 38 -10.38 5.16 -13.21
C GLN A 38 -11.61 6.02 -12.92
N THR A 39 -12.46 5.60 -11.97
CA THR A 39 -13.65 6.35 -11.55
C THR A 39 -13.28 7.72 -10.98
N LEU A 40 -12.18 7.81 -10.23
CA LEU A 40 -11.62 9.08 -9.73
C LEU A 40 -10.86 9.88 -10.81
N GLY A 41 -10.67 9.35 -12.02
CA GLY A 41 -9.94 9.99 -13.10
C GLY A 41 -8.43 10.13 -12.85
N LEU A 42 -7.86 9.27 -12.00
CA LEU A 42 -6.45 9.40 -11.58
C LEU A 42 -5.49 8.70 -12.54
N SER A 43 -4.40 9.41 -12.85
CA SER A 43 -3.22 8.85 -13.53
C SER A 43 -2.08 8.73 -12.53
N GLY A 44 -1.22 7.73 -12.71
CA GLY A 44 -0.08 7.51 -11.82
C GLY A 44 1.13 6.96 -12.55
N ALA A 45 2.23 6.78 -11.83
CA ALA A 45 3.46 6.26 -12.39
C ALA A 45 3.37 4.73 -12.58
N GLU A 46 3.69 4.23 -13.76
CA GLU A 46 3.81 2.79 -13.99
C GLU A 46 5.00 2.22 -13.23
N VAL A 47 4.77 1.15 -12.47
CA VAL A 47 5.77 0.48 -11.63
C VAL A 47 5.60 -1.03 -11.69
N LYS A 48 6.63 -1.74 -11.26
CA LYS A 48 6.57 -3.19 -11.03
C LYS A 48 6.65 -3.50 -9.55
N LEU A 49 5.71 -4.30 -9.07
CA LEU A 49 5.68 -4.77 -7.69
C LEU A 49 6.10 -6.22 -7.62
N SER A 50 7.01 -6.53 -6.71
CA SER A 50 7.27 -7.90 -6.27
C SER A 50 6.29 -8.21 -5.13
N LEU A 51 5.29 -9.04 -5.39
CA LEU A 51 4.27 -9.43 -4.42
C LEU A 51 4.56 -10.82 -3.86
N SER A 52 4.47 -10.96 -2.55
CA SER A 52 4.46 -12.24 -1.86
C SER A 52 3.12 -12.44 -1.17
N THR A 53 2.47 -13.57 -1.48
CA THR A 53 1.18 -14.00 -0.94
C THR A 53 1.31 -15.38 -0.31
N MET A 54 0.23 -15.91 0.28
CA MET A 54 0.21 -17.29 0.76
C MET A 54 0.44 -18.33 -0.35
N HIS A 55 0.12 -18.00 -1.61
CA HIS A 55 0.23 -18.93 -2.74
C HIS A 55 1.56 -18.81 -3.48
N SER A 56 2.11 -17.61 -3.58
CA SER A 56 3.29 -17.32 -4.40
C SER A 56 4.20 -16.30 -3.74
N GLN A 57 5.51 -16.51 -3.79
CA GLN A 57 6.50 -15.55 -3.30
C GLN A 57 7.16 -14.79 -4.46
N ASN A 58 7.44 -13.50 -4.26
CA ASN A 58 8.16 -12.62 -5.19
C ASN A 58 7.61 -12.63 -6.64
N SER A 59 6.29 -12.71 -6.80
CA SER A 59 5.67 -12.62 -8.12
C SER A 59 5.69 -11.16 -8.60
N ILE A 60 6.32 -10.92 -9.75
CA ILE A 60 6.37 -9.59 -10.34
C ILE A 60 5.06 -9.31 -11.07
N VAL A 61 4.42 -8.20 -10.70
CA VAL A 61 3.19 -7.74 -11.34
C VAL A 61 3.32 -6.28 -11.76
N ASP A 62 2.70 -5.92 -12.88
CA ASP A 62 2.55 -4.53 -13.26
C ASP A 62 1.51 -3.85 -12.35
N SER A 63 1.78 -2.60 -12.03
CA SER A 63 0.95 -1.77 -11.17
C SER A 63 1.16 -0.30 -11.48
N CYS A 64 0.29 0.55 -10.96
CA CYS A 64 0.41 1.99 -11.05
C CYS A 64 0.49 2.57 -9.64
N LYS A 65 1.49 3.40 -9.38
CA LYS A 65 1.67 4.12 -8.12
C LYS A 65 0.86 5.41 -8.14
N ILE A 66 0.00 5.56 -7.14
CA ILE A 66 -0.88 6.71 -6.91
C ILE A 66 -0.51 7.31 -5.56
N ASP A 67 -0.10 8.56 -5.58
CA ASP A 67 0.11 9.38 -4.38
C ASP A 67 -1.09 10.33 -4.20
N GLY A 68 -1.20 11.02 -3.06
CA GLY A 68 -2.23 12.06 -2.87
C GLY A 68 -3.66 11.56 -2.60
N LEU A 69 -3.87 10.25 -2.41
CA LEU A 69 -5.17 9.74 -1.98
C LEU A 69 -5.50 10.16 -0.54
N ILE A 70 -6.76 10.52 -0.31
CA ILE A 70 -7.30 10.90 0.99
C ILE A 70 -8.55 10.07 1.25
N VAL A 71 -8.60 9.43 2.41
CA VAL A 71 -9.74 8.64 2.87
C VAL A 71 -10.46 9.33 4.04
N GLY A 72 -11.78 9.33 4.01
CA GLY A 72 -12.66 9.80 5.08
C GLY A 72 -13.65 8.72 5.50
N ALA A 73 -14.09 8.77 6.75
CA ALA A 73 -15.11 7.86 7.24
C ALA A 73 -16.47 8.11 6.56
N TYR A 74 -17.33 7.09 6.55
CA TYR A 74 -18.71 7.21 6.08
C TYR A 74 -19.55 8.20 6.90
N ASP A 75 -19.35 8.24 8.22
CA ASP A 75 -20.02 9.23 9.08
C ASP A 75 -19.40 10.61 8.86
N ARG A 76 -20.15 11.49 8.19
CA ARG A 76 -19.70 12.87 7.87
C ARG A 76 -19.46 13.74 9.10
N ASN A 77 -20.00 13.36 10.25
CA ASN A 77 -19.76 14.07 11.51
C ASN A 77 -18.47 13.63 12.19
N SER A 78 -17.81 12.58 11.66
CA SER A 78 -16.52 12.14 12.15
C SER A 78 -15.38 12.85 11.43
N ASP A 79 -14.36 13.23 12.19
CA ASP A 79 -13.20 13.96 11.71
C ASP A 79 -11.92 13.33 12.31
N PRO A 80 -10.75 13.36 11.62
CA PRO A 80 -10.49 14.00 10.33
C PRO A 80 -10.16 13.01 9.19
N LYS A 81 -10.18 13.53 7.95
CA LYS A 81 -9.66 12.85 6.76
C LYS A 81 -8.21 12.38 6.96
N ILE A 82 -7.89 11.20 6.42
CA ILE A 82 -6.59 10.55 6.54
C ILE A 82 -5.91 10.56 5.16
N PRO A 83 -4.75 11.22 4.99
CA PRO A 83 -3.94 11.02 3.80
C PRO A 83 -3.37 9.61 3.80
N LEU A 84 -3.49 8.92 2.66
CA LEU A 84 -2.92 7.60 2.47
C LEU A 84 -1.45 7.70 2.04
N PRO A 85 -0.60 6.73 2.40
CA PRO A 85 0.71 6.59 1.81
C PRO A 85 0.60 6.27 0.30
N SER A 86 1.75 6.16 -0.38
CA SER A 86 1.80 5.66 -1.75
C SER A 86 0.97 4.38 -1.87
N THR A 87 0.00 4.44 -2.78
CA THR A 87 -1.00 3.39 -2.98
C THR A 87 -0.81 2.82 -4.36
N PHE A 88 -0.92 1.50 -4.49
CA PHE A 88 -0.64 0.82 -5.74
C PHE A 88 -1.89 0.18 -6.34
N THR A 89 -2.00 0.15 -7.67
CA THR A 89 -3.18 -0.45 -8.30
C THR A 89 -3.12 -1.97 -8.35
N ARG A 90 -4.28 -2.60 -8.23
CA ARG A 90 -4.51 -4.02 -8.55
C ARG A 90 -5.83 -4.19 -9.29
N ASN A 91 -5.89 -5.20 -10.16
CA ASN A 91 -7.11 -5.54 -10.91
C ASN A 91 -8.20 -6.19 -10.04
N VAL A 92 -7.81 -6.81 -8.91
CA VAL A 92 -8.73 -7.54 -8.03
C VAL A 92 -8.32 -7.33 -6.57
N LEU A 93 -9.29 -6.97 -5.73
CA LEU A 93 -9.19 -7.04 -4.28
C LEU A 93 -10.16 -8.14 -3.81
N PRO A 94 -9.67 -9.34 -3.44
CA PRO A 94 -10.56 -10.42 -3.04
C PRO A 94 -11.29 -10.01 -1.75
N ALA A 95 -12.62 -10.05 -1.71
CA ALA A 95 -13.38 -9.73 -0.51
C ALA A 95 -14.76 -10.39 -0.57
N ASN A 96 -15.21 -10.91 0.57
CA ASN A 96 -16.52 -11.55 0.66
C ASN A 96 -17.54 -10.51 1.14
N ARG A 97 -18.56 -10.24 0.32
CA ARG A 97 -19.66 -9.33 0.68
C ARG A 97 -20.42 -9.80 1.93
N ALA A 98 -20.49 -11.11 2.19
CA ALA A 98 -21.11 -11.63 3.41
C ALA A 98 -20.37 -11.23 4.70
N HIS A 99 -19.12 -10.75 4.60
CA HIS A 99 -18.36 -10.25 5.74
C HIS A 99 -18.54 -8.75 5.98
N ILE A 100 -19.35 -8.05 5.18
CA ILE A 100 -19.70 -6.65 5.43
C ILE A 100 -20.60 -6.61 6.68
N PRO A 101 -20.19 -5.95 7.77
CA PRO A 101 -21.00 -5.90 8.97
C PRO A 101 -22.28 -5.09 8.72
N THR A 102 -23.43 -5.66 9.09
CA THR A 102 -24.74 -5.01 8.95
C THR A 102 -25.37 -4.71 10.30
N GLY A 103 -26.34 -3.80 10.32
CA GLY A 103 -27.11 -3.52 11.53
C GLY A 103 -27.86 -4.76 12.06
N ASP A 104 -28.37 -5.62 11.17
CA ASP A 104 -29.04 -6.86 11.56
C ASP A 104 -28.07 -7.86 12.18
N MET A 105 -26.89 -8.03 11.57
CA MET A 105 -25.80 -8.83 12.12
C MET A 105 -25.38 -8.32 13.51
N ALA A 106 -25.30 -7.01 13.70
CA ALA A 106 -25.00 -6.43 15.01
C ALA A 106 -26.12 -6.65 16.04
N ARG A 107 -27.39 -6.56 15.64
CA ARG A 107 -28.55 -6.81 16.52
C ARG A 107 -28.66 -8.26 17.00
N SER A 108 -28.10 -9.22 16.26
CA SER A 108 -28.02 -10.62 16.71
C SER A 108 -27.12 -10.82 17.94
N TRP A 109 -26.32 -9.81 18.31
CA TRP A 109 -25.39 -9.88 19.43
C TRP A 109 -25.70 -8.75 20.42
N PRO A 110 -26.18 -9.05 21.65
CA PRO A 110 -26.63 -8.03 22.60
C PRO A 110 -25.60 -6.91 22.87
N GLN A 111 -24.32 -7.26 22.95
CA GLN A 111 -23.24 -6.29 23.17
C GLN A 111 -22.99 -5.34 21.98
N LEU A 112 -23.36 -5.77 20.76
CA LEU A 112 -23.15 -5.02 19.52
C LEU A 112 -24.37 -4.21 19.09
N GLU A 113 -25.53 -4.36 19.75
CA GLU A 113 -26.76 -3.63 19.44
C GLU A 113 -26.52 -2.11 19.35
N LYS A 114 -25.71 -1.57 20.27
CA LYS A 114 -25.35 -0.13 20.32
C LYS A 114 -24.64 0.41 19.07
N ILE A 115 -24.06 -0.45 18.23
CA ILE A 115 -23.43 -0.03 16.96
C ILE A 115 -24.31 -0.31 15.73
N ALA A 116 -25.44 -1.00 15.88
CA ALA A 116 -26.26 -1.43 14.74
C ALA A 116 -26.72 -0.27 13.85
N ASN A 117 -27.01 0.89 14.44
CA ASN A 117 -27.41 2.10 13.72
C ASN A 117 -26.22 2.97 13.25
N ARG A 118 -24.98 2.56 13.57
CA ARG A 118 -23.75 3.22 13.13
C ARG A 118 -23.11 2.53 11.92
N LEU A 119 -23.59 1.34 11.57
CA LEU A 119 -23.16 0.59 10.40
C LEU A 119 -23.94 1.06 9.17
N MET A 120 -23.25 1.15 8.04
CA MET A 120 -23.91 1.48 6.78
C MET A 120 -24.81 0.32 6.35
N PRO A 121 -26.05 0.58 5.89
CA PRO A 121 -26.87 -0.43 5.24
C PRO A 121 -26.12 -1.09 4.07
N VAL A 122 -26.37 -2.38 3.85
CA VAL A 122 -25.75 -3.10 2.73
C VAL A 122 -26.08 -2.40 1.43
N SER A 123 -25.05 -2.09 0.66
CA SER A 123 -25.14 -1.43 -0.64
C SER A 123 -24.15 -2.08 -1.60
N ASP A 124 -24.39 -1.99 -2.90
CA ASP A 124 -23.54 -2.62 -3.91
C ASP A 124 -22.32 -1.76 -4.28
N TYR A 125 -21.69 -1.11 -3.29
CA TYR A 125 -20.45 -0.38 -3.51
C TYR A 125 -19.29 -1.35 -3.79
N GLU A 126 -18.31 -0.88 -4.54
CA GLU A 126 -17.12 -1.64 -4.91
C GLU A 126 -16.16 -1.80 -3.71
N PHE A 127 -15.49 -2.95 -3.62
CA PHE A 127 -14.28 -3.09 -2.80
C PHE A 127 -13.13 -2.38 -3.50
N GLY A 128 -13.05 -1.07 -3.28
CA GLY A 128 -12.15 -0.21 -4.04
C GLY A 128 -10.78 0.01 -3.41
N LEU A 129 -10.62 -0.36 -2.14
CA LEU A 129 -9.43 -0.02 -1.38
C LEU A 129 -9.04 -1.13 -0.40
N LEU A 130 -7.75 -1.40 -0.26
CA LEU A 130 -7.15 -2.15 0.83
C LEU A 130 -6.14 -1.24 1.52
N ILE A 131 -6.27 -1.06 2.83
CA ILE A 131 -5.39 -0.25 3.66
C ILE A 131 -4.53 -1.18 4.50
N GLY A 132 -3.24 -1.20 4.18
CA GLY A 132 -2.23 -1.97 4.88
C GLY A 132 -1.72 -1.30 6.16
N TYR A 133 -0.86 -1.99 6.90
CA TYR A 133 -0.25 -1.46 8.12
C TYR A 133 0.69 -0.27 7.89
N ASN A 134 1.08 0.00 6.63
CA ASN A 134 1.76 1.23 6.25
C ASN A 134 0.91 2.51 6.48
N CYS A 135 -0.39 2.37 6.75
CA CYS A 135 -1.27 3.44 7.24
C CYS A 135 -1.81 3.13 8.64
N ALA A 136 -0.92 3.05 9.63
CA ALA A 136 -1.27 2.69 11.01
C ALA A 136 -2.43 3.52 11.60
N ARG A 137 -2.55 4.79 11.23
CA ARG A 137 -3.64 5.68 11.67
C ARG A 137 -5.02 5.14 11.32
N ALA A 138 -5.22 4.67 10.10
CA ALA A 138 -6.49 4.11 9.65
C ALA A 138 -6.87 2.82 10.39
N LEU A 139 -5.87 2.07 10.85
CA LEU A 139 -6.03 0.79 11.54
C LEU A 139 -6.14 0.93 13.06
N THR A 140 -5.76 2.08 13.62
CA THR A 140 -5.65 2.28 15.07
C THR A 140 -7.02 2.15 15.74
N PRO A 141 -7.20 1.19 16.67
CA PRO A 141 -8.43 1.10 17.45
C PRO A 141 -8.63 2.36 18.30
N ARG A 142 -9.83 2.94 18.23
CA ARG A 142 -10.29 4.08 19.05
C ARG A 142 -11.22 3.64 20.16
N GLU A 143 -11.96 2.56 19.91
CA GLU A 143 -12.89 1.97 20.86
C GLU A 143 -13.05 0.50 20.51
N VAL A 144 -13.14 -0.35 21.54
CA VAL A 144 -13.38 -1.78 21.38
C VAL A 144 -14.56 -2.14 22.28
N ILE A 145 -15.52 -2.85 21.71
CA ILE A 145 -16.63 -3.46 22.45
C ILE A 145 -16.33 -4.95 22.51
N PRO A 146 -15.81 -5.44 23.65
CA PRO A 146 -15.41 -6.83 23.75
C PRO A 146 -16.62 -7.75 23.67
N THR A 147 -16.36 -8.98 23.23
CA THR A 147 -17.25 -10.11 23.40
C THR A 147 -17.11 -10.68 24.83
N THR A 148 -18.17 -11.29 25.36
CA THR A 148 -18.11 -11.99 26.65
C THR A 148 -17.48 -13.39 26.50
N ASP A 149 -17.72 -14.05 25.38
CA ASP A 149 -17.20 -15.39 25.03
C ASP A 149 -16.46 -15.34 23.67
N ASP A 150 -16.31 -16.45 22.95
CA ASP A 150 -15.65 -16.54 21.62
C ASP A 150 -16.44 -15.89 20.45
N GLY A 151 -17.39 -15.00 20.76
CA GLY A 151 -18.21 -14.27 19.80
C GLY A 151 -17.48 -13.12 19.09
N PRO A 152 -18.14 -12.46 18.12
CA PRO A 152 -17.59 -11.31 17.47
C PRO A 152 -17.51 -10.11 18.42
N TYR A 153 -16.49 -9.28 18.21
CA TYR A 153 -16.33 -8.01 18.91
C TYR A 153 -16.38 -6.85 17.91
N ALA A 154 -16.74 -5.66 18.38
CA ALA A 154 -16.71 -4.47 17.53
C ALA A 154 -15.48 -3.63 17.82
N GLN A 155 -14.96 -3.02 16.75
CA GLN A 155 -13.84 -2.09 16.81
C GLN A 155 -14.19 -0.83 16.03
N ARG A 156 -13.96 0.33 16.65
CA ARG A 156 -14.01 1.63 15.98
C ARG A 156 -12.61 2.07 15.61
N THR A 157 -12.44 2.56 14.40
CA THR A 157 -11.25 3.31 13.94
C THR A 157 -11.66 4.74 13.60
N ASP A 158 -10.70 5.56 13.15
CA ASP A 158 -11.00 6.88 12.58
C ASP A 158 -11.88 6.78 11.32
N LEU A 159 -11.95 5.60 10.67
CA LEU A 159 -12.75 5.36 9.46
C LEU A 159 -14.16 4.81 9.75
N GLY A 160 -14.47 4.49 11.01
CA GLY A 160 -15.78 4.02 11.43
C GLY A 160 -15.75 2.71 12.19
N TRP A 161 -16.95 2.17 12.42
CA TRP A 161 -17.18 0.90 13.11
C TRP A 161 -17.08 -0.29 12.17
N GLY A 162 -16.46 -1.37 12.65
CA GLY A 162 -16.59 -2.68 12.05
C GLY A 162 -16.70 -3.77 13.11
N ILE A 163 -16.99 -4.98 12.64
CA ILE A 163 -17.10 -6.18 13.47
C ILE A 163 -15.98 -7.14 13.08
N VAL A 164 -15.33 -7.72 14.08
CA VAL A 164 -14.26 -8.71 13.91
C VAL A 164 -14.71 -10.01 14.58
N GLY A 165 -14.61 -11.10 13.84
CA GLY A 165 -15.10 -12.42 14.25
C GLY A 165 -16.23 -12.91 13.37
N VAL A 166 -16.63 -14.16 13.61
CA VAL A 166 -17.73 -14.81 12.87
C VAL A 166 -19.05 -14.32 13.45
N VAL A 167 -19.85 -13.62 12.63
CA VAL A 167 -21.13 -13.05 13.08
C VAL A 167 -22.31 -13.96 12.78
N ASP A 168 -22.18 -14.81 11.75
CA ASP A 168 -23.16 -15.83 11.37
C ASP A 168 -22.41 -17.11 10.96
N PRO A 169 -22.45 -18.20 11.76
CA PRO A 169 -21.79 -19.46 11.42
C PRO A 169 -22.33 -20.10 10.13
N SER A 170 -23.60 -19.86 9.78
CA SER A 170 -24.21 -20.44 8.57
C SER A 170 -23.64 -19.87 7.28
N CYS A 171 -23.00 -18.69 7.33
CA CYS A 171 -22.30 -18.12 6.19
C CYS A 171 -20.92 -18.78 5.96
N ILE A 172 -20.36 -19.46 6.96
CA ILE A 172 -19.12 -20.24 6.83
C ILE A 172 -19.39 -21.55 6.09
N ASP A 173 -20.45 -22.26 6.48
CA ASP A 173 -20.78 -23.58 5.91
C ASP A 173 -21.19 -23.50 4.43
N ASN A 174 -21.72 -22.35 3.99
CA ASN A 174 -22.10 -22.10 2.61
C ASN A 174 -21.01 -21.39 1.78
N ALA A 175 -19.90 -20.96 2.40
CA ALA A 175 -18.82 -20.29 1.69
C ALA A 175 -17.94 -21.32 0.95
N LEU A 176 -18.23 -21.54 -0.33
CA LEU A 176 -17.38 -22.31 -1.24
C LEU A 176 -15.96 -21.72 -1.42
N THR A 177 -15.72 -20.49 -0.95
CA THR A 177 -14.44 -19.78 -1.09
C THR A 177 -14.08 -19.00 0.18
N THR A 178 -12.91 -19.30 0.74
CA THR A 178 -12.27 -18.52 1.80
C THR A 178 -11.28 -17.54 1.17
N HIS A 179 -11.18 -16.32 1.70
CA HIS A 179 -10.24 -15.31 1.21
C HIS A 179 -9.17 -15.02 2.28
N SER A 180 -7.91 -14.92 1.85
CA SER A 180 -6.78 -14.53 2.68
C SER A 180 -6.00 -13.42 2.00
N HIS A 181 -5.59 -12.42 2.78
CA HIS A 181 -5.12 -11.14 2.27
C HIS A 181 -3.64 -10.85 2.55
N ARG A 182 -2.87 -11.80 3.10
CA ARG A 182 -1.46 -11.55 3.40
C ARG A 182 -0.70 -11.18 2.13
N MET A 183 -0.41 -9.89 1.95
CA MET A 183 0.32 -9.33 0.83
C MET A 183 1.53 -8.56 1.34
N ILE A 184 2.71 -8.98 0.89
CA ILE A 184 3.97 -8.27 1.10
C ILE A 184 4.40 -7.73 -0.26
N ALA A 185 4.59 -6.42 -0.37
CA ALA A 185 4.89 -5.75 -1.60
C ALA A 185 6.24 -5.02 -1.53
N LEU A 186 7.08 -5.28 -2.51
CA LEU A 186 8.34 -4.56 -2.73
C LEU A 186 8.32 -3.86 -4.08
N GLU A 187 8.51 -2.54 -4.06
CA GLU A 187 8.70 -1.75 -5.28
C GLU A 187 10.03 -2.17 -5.93
N SER A 188 9.93 -2.82 -7.08
CA SER A 188 11.09 -3.30 -7.82
C SER A 188 11.69 -2.12 -8.58
N HIS A 189 12.75 -1.52 -8.05
CA HIS A 189 13.51 -0.51 -8.78
C HIS A 189 14.17 -1.19 -9.98
N VAL A 190 13.64 -0.93 -11.18
CA VAL A 190 14.35 -1.24 -12.41
C VAL A 190 15.56 -0.31 -12.42
N PHE A 191 16.73 -0.84 -12.07
CA PHE A 191 17.98 -0.19 -12.44
C PHE A 191 17.94 -0.06 -13.95
N PHE A 192 17.69 1.15 -14.47
CA PHE A 192 18.18 1.50 -15.79
C PHE A 192 19.70 1.35 -15.70
N SER A 193 20.20 0.17 -16.04
CA SER A 193 21.60 0.05 -16.42
C SER A 193 21.73 0.87 -17.68
N ILE A 194 22.08 2.15 -17.54
CA ILE A 194 22.87 2.79 -18.58
C ILE A 194 24.08 1.87 -18.66
N ARG A 195 24.17 1.07 -19.74
CA ARG A 195 25.41 0.39 -20.13
C ARG A 195 26.42 1.49 -20.47
N ASN A 196 26.92 2.20 -19.46
CA ASN A 196 28.25 2.73 -19.56
C ASN A 196 29.10 1.49 -19.65
N ARG A 197 29.65 1.22 -20.84
CA ARG A 197 30.86 0.42 -20.95
C ARG A 197 31.94 1.17 -20.19
N THR A 198 31.91 1.10 -18.87
CA THR A 198 33.06 1.44 -18.06
C THR A 198 34.07 0.34 -18.40
N LYS A 199 35.06 0.67 -19.24
CA LYS A 199 36.28 -0.12 -19.28
C LYS A 199 36.77 -0.16 -17.84
N VAL A 200 36.76 -1.35 -17.23
CA VAL A 200 37.41 -1.56 -15.94
C VAL A 200 38.89 -1.32 -16.21
N VAL A 201 39.38 -0.13 -15.86
CA VAL A 201 40.79 0.19 -15.96
C VAL A 201 41.47 -0.64 -14.89
N SER A 202 42.35 -1.55 -15.29
CA SER A 202 43.04 -2.38 -14.30
C SER A 202 44.02 -1.50 -13.51
N PRO A 203 44.29 -1.81 -12.22
CA PRO A 203 45.28 -1.08 -11.44
C PRO A 203 46.64 -0.97 -12.15
N PHE A 204 47.02 -1.97 -12.95
CA PHE A 204 48.25 -1.97 -13.74
C PHE A 204 48.24 -0.90 -14.86
N GLU A 205 47.10 -0.65 -15.48
CA GLU A 205 46.97 0.39 -16.52
C GLU A 205 47.05 1.79 -15.91
N VAL A 206 46.52 1.98 -14.70
CA VAL A 206 46.66 3.24 -13.94
C VAL A 206 48.11 3.47 -13.55
N THR A 207 48.80 2.45 -13.03
CA THR A 207 50.22 2.55 -12.68
C THR A 207 51.08 2.91 -13.88
N ARG A 208 50.88 2.25 -15.02
CA ARG A 208 51.61 2.54 -16.27
C ARG A 208 51.36 3.98 -16.77
N MET A 209 50.12 4.46 -16.62
CA MET A 209 49.77 5.83 -17.01
C MET A 209 50.44 6.87 -16.09
N MET A 210 50.51 6.60 -14.78
CA MET A 210 51.24 7.45 -13.83
C MET A 210 52.76 7.42 -14.07
N GLU A 211 53.34 6.25 -14.37
CA GLU A 211 54.79 6.14 -14.65
C GLU A 211 55.22 6.89 -15.91
N LEU A 212 54.36 6.97 -16.93
CA LEU A 212 54.59 7.77 -18.14
C LEU A 212 54.57 9.27 -17.82
N ASP A 213 53.64 9.74 -16.98
CA ASP A 213 53.54 11.15 -16.57
C ASP A 213 54.74 11.62 -15.71
N PHE A 214 55.37 10.71 -14.96
CA PHE A 214 56.55 11.02 -14.15
C PHE A 214 57.89 10.87 -14.89
N SER A 215 57.87 10.49 -16.17
CA SER A 215 59.07 10.37 -16.99
C SER A 215 59.42 11.67 -17.75
N GLU A 216 59.37 12.82 -17.08
CA GLU A 216 59.97 14.05 -17.60
C GLU A 216 61.50 14.06 -17.36
N ARG A 217 62.23 13.62 -18.40
CA ARG A 217 63.56 14.10 -18.84
C ARG A 217 64.74 13.96 -17.86
N THR A 218 65.46 12.85 -17.98
CA THR A 218 66.94 12.88 -17.91
C THR A 218 67.52 12.76 -19.31
N HIS A 219 67.73 13.88 -19.99
CA HIS A 219 68.87 14.05 -20.91
C HIS A 219 69.06 15.54 -21.27
N ASP A 220 70.33 15.91 -21.28
CA ASP A 220 70.96 17.14 -21.77
C ASP A 220 70.86 18.40 -20.91
N LYS A 221 71.68 18.44 -19.85
CA LYS A 221 72.45 19.65 -19.53
C LYS A 221 73.81 19.55 -20.19
N GLN A 222 73.88 20.02 -21.44
CA GLN A 222 75.14 20.44 -22.05
C GLN A 222 75.65 21.67 -21.31
N SER A 223 76.92 21.58 -20.92
CA SER A 223 77.73 22.61 -20.29
C SER A 223 77.83 23.90 -21.11
N MET A 224 77.67 25.05 -20.47
CA MET A 224 78.18 26.35 -20.96
C MET A 224 78.74 27.10 -19.75
N SER A 225 80.08 27.18 -19.65
CA SER A 225 80.74 28.17 -18.80
C SER A 225 80.75 29.52 -19.53
N PHE A 226 80.65 30.60 -18.76
CA PHE A 226 81.15 31.91 -19.18
C PHE A 226 82.17 32.32 -18.12
N ASP A 227 83.42 32.47 -18.56
CA ASP A 227 84.48 33.15 -17.82
C ASP A 227 84.29 34.67 -17.91
N ASP A 228 84.77 35.39 -16.90
CA ASP A 228 84.99 36.85 -16.90
C ASP A 228 86.04 37.29 -17.94
#